data_AF-A0A9D2W8L6-F1
#
_entry.id   AF-A0A9D2W8L6-F1
#
_cell.length_a   1.000
_cell.length_b   1.000
_cell.length_c   1.000
_cell.angle_alpha   90.00
_cell.angle_beta   90.00
_cell.angle_gamma   90.00
#
_symmetry.space_group_name_H-M   'P 1'
#
loop_
_entity.id
_entity.type
_entity.pdbx_description
1 polymer ?
#
loop_
_entity_poly.entity_id
_entity_poly.type
_entity_poly.pdbx_seq_one_letter_code
_entity_poly.pdbx_strand_id
1 'polypeptide(L)'
;MKKFLRMVWFGVASGCTIFTVVGVVLALALGGGDPFQGMEDGFVRMAVASMVTGLGFSLPSLIYACEGLPFVVRMAVHLVIGFGVYLAASFWAGWIPLAAGPGAVIGFFLAAAVVVLAIWLGFFLYHRAEARRINEKIQERRG
;
A
#
# COMPACT_ATOMS: atom_id res chain seq x y z
N MET A 1 6.43 13.96 -18.44
CA MET A 1 5.62 12.80 -18.88
C MET A 1 6.19 11.44 -18.46
N LYS A 2 7.44 11.09 -18.80
CA LYS A 2 8.03 9.75 -18.48
C LYS A 2 7.95 9.35 -16.99
N LYS A 3 8.22 10.28 -16.05
CA LYS A 3 8.15 10.04 -14.61
C LYS A 3 6.71 9.79 -14.12
N PHE A 4 5.77 10.60 -14.59
CA PHE A 4 4.35 10.46 -14.26
C PHE A 4 3.80 9.10 -14.71
N LEU A 5 4.04 8.74 -15.98
CA LEU A 5 3.59 7.45 -16.52
C LEU A 5 4.17 6.27 -15.72
N ARG A 6 5.45 6.35 -15.33
CA ARG A 6 6.08 5.34 -14.47
C ARG A 6 5.39 5.19 -13.12
N MET A 7 4.97 6.28 -12.49
CA MET A 7 4.25 6.24 -11.22
C MET A 7 2.85 5.63 -11.37
N VAL A 8 2.17 5.90 -12.49
CA VAL A 8 0.88 5.26 -12.79
C VAL A 8 1.06 3.75 -12.93
N TRP A 9 2.02 3.31 -13.74
CA TRP A 9 2.33 1.87 -13.90
C TRP A 9 2.72 1.21 -12.59
N PHE A 10 3.57 1.86 -11.79
CA PHE A 10 3.97 1.36 -10.48
C PHE A 10 2.78 1.26 -9.50
N GLY A 11 1.90 2.25 -9.50
CA GLY A 11 0.69 2.25 -8.67
C GLY A 11 -0.27 1.13 -9.03
N VAL A 12 -0.57 0.98 -10.33
CA VAL A 12 -1.42 -0.13 -10.81
C VAL A 12 -0.79 -1.48 -10.50
N ALA A 13 0.50 -1.66 -10.81
CA ALA A 13 1.20 -2.92 -10.58
C ALA A 13 1.25 -3.30 -9.10
N SER A 14 1.55 -2.35 -8.21
CA SER A 14 1.55 -2.58 -6.76
C SER A 14 0.15 -2.91 -6.23
N GLY A 15 -0.89 -2.20 -6.68
CA GLY A 15 -2.29 -2.49 -6.36
C GLY A 15 -2.69 -3.91 -6.76
N CYS A 16 -2.41 -4.32 -8.00
CA CYS A 16 -2.69 -5.69 -8.48
C CYS A 16 -1.88 -6.76 -7.73
N THR A 17 -0.62 -6.45 -7.38
CA THR A 17 0.25 -7.38 -6.64
C THR A 17 -0.30 -7.63 -5.24
N ILE A 18 -0.62 -6.57 -4.49
CA ILE A 18 -1.19 -6.67 -3.14
C ILE A 18 -2.53 -7.39 -3.18
N PHE A 19 -3.40 -7.04 -4.13
CA PHE A 19 -4.69 -7.72 -4.31
C PHE A 19 -4.53 -9.22 -4.51
N THR A 20 -3.61 -9.63 -5.41
CA THR A 20 -3.33 -11.04 -5.66
C THR A 20 -2.76 -11.74 -4.43
N VAL A 21 -1.79 -11.14 -3.74
CA VAL A 21 -1.18 -11.72 -2.54
C VAL A 21 -2.22 -11.92 -1.44
N VAL A 22 -3.05 -10.90 -1.17
CA VAL A 22 -4.13 -10.99 -0.18
C VAL A 22 -5.15 -12.04 -0.59
N GLY A 23 -5.56 -12.06 -1.85
CA GLY A 23 -6.48 -13.06 -2.40
C GLY A 23 -5.96 -14.49 -2.22
N VAL A 24 -4.68 -14.74 -2.54
CA VAL A 24 -4.06 -16.07 -2.34
C VAL A 24 -4.03 -16.45 -0.85
N VAL A 25 -3.64 -15.53 0.03
CA VAL A 25 -3.60 -15.80 1.48
C VAL A 25 -5.01 -16.13 2.01
N LEU A 26 -6.03 -15.39 1.58
CA LEU A 26 -7.42 -15.67 1.97
C LEU A 26 -7.92 -16.99 1.40
N ALA A 27 -7.65 -17.29 0.13
CA ALA A 27 -8.02 -18.55 -0.49
C ALA A 27 -7.41 -19.74 0.28
N LEU A 28 -6.12 -19.67 0.61
CA LEU A 28 -5.45 -20.70 1.40
C LEU A 28 -6.04 -20.83 2.81
N ALA A 29 -6.35 -19.70 3.47
CA ALA A 29 -6.97 -19.71 4.80
C ALA A 29 -8.39 -20.31 4.81
N LEU A 30 -9.12 -20.20 3.70
CA LEU A 30 -10.48 -20.73 3.51
C LEU A 30 -10.53 -22.13 2.89
N GLY A 31 -9.39 -22.82 2.75
CA GLY A 31 -9.34 -24.19 2.23
C GLY A 31 -9.35 -24.31 0.70
N GLY A 32 -8.94 -23.25 -0.02
CA GLY A 32 -8.75 -23.24 -1.47
C GLY A 32 -9.96 -22.75 -2.28
N GLY A 33 -11.01 -22.26 -1.62
CA GLY A 33 -12.18 -21.65 -2.29
C GLY A 33 -11.88 -20.25 -2.85
N ASP A 34 -12.79 -19.74 -3.69
CA ASP A 34 -12.74 -18.36 -4.15
C ASP A 34 -13.04 -17.41 -2.97
N PRO A 35 -12.07 -16.59 -2.51
CA PRO A 35 -12.29 -15.69 -1.38
C PRO A 35 -13.29 -14.57 -1.69
N PHE A 36 -13.70 -14.42 -2.96
CA PHE A 36 -14.64 -13.40 -3.42
C PHE A 36 -16.01 -13.96 -3.82
N GLN A 37 -16.25 -15.25 -3.57
CA GLN A 37 -17.50 -15.93 -3.95
C GLN A 37 -18.72 -15.27 -3.28
N GLY A 38 -19.75 -14.94 -4.07
CA GLY A 38 -20.99 -14.30 -3.59
C GLY A 38 -21.06 -12.78 -3.74
N MET A 39 -20.05 -12.14 -4.32
CA MET A 39 -20.12 -10.73 -4.72
C MET A 39 -20.42 -10.62 -6.21
N GLU A 40 -21.63 -10.17 -6.59
CA GLU A 40 -22.11 -10.14 -8.00
C GLU A 40 -21.21 -9.33 -8.96
N ASP A 41 -20.49 -8.30 -8.47
CA ASP A 41 -19.44 -7.54 -9.18
C ASP A 41 -18.04 -7.69 -8.53
N GLY A 42 -17.88 -8.73 -7.70
CA GLY A 42 -16.84 -8.84 -6.68
C GLY A 42 -15.43 -8.60 -7.19
N PHE A 43 -14.96 -9.48 -8.08
CA PHE A 43 -13.58 -9.43 -8.55
C PHE A 43 -13.22 -8.09 -9.19
N VAL A 44 -14.05 -7.59 -10.13
CA VAL A 44 -13.77 -6.35 -10.86
C VAL A 44 -13.74 -5.17 -9.90
N ARG A 45 -14.73 -5.08 -9.00
CA ARG A 45 -14.80 -4.01 -8.01
C ARG A 45 -13.59 -4.03 -7.07
N MET A 46 -13.19 -5.22 -6.58
CA MET A 46 -12.01 -5.37 -5.72
C MET A 46 -10.72 -4.99 -6.46
N ALA A 47 -10.56 -5.44 -7.71
CA ALA A 47 -9.38 -5.19 -8.51
C ALA A 47 -9.23 -3.68 -8.82
N VAL A 48 -10.31 -3.03 -9.25
CA VAL A 48 -10.32 -1.58 -9.52
C VAL A 48 -10.02 -0.79 -8.26
N ALA A 49 -10.66 -1.13 -7.13
CA ALA A 49 -10.38 -0.47 -5.85
C ALA A 49 -8.91 -0.62 -5.41
N SER A 50 -8.32 -1.79 -5.66
CA SER A 50 -6.90 -2.05 -5.38
C SER A 50 -5.96 -1.25 -6.29
N MET A 51 -6.26 -1.16 -7.59
CA MET A 51 -5.52 -0.31 -8.54
C MET A 51 -5.60 1.17 -8.17
N VAL A 52 -6.79 1.66 -7.84
CA VAL A 52 -7.03 3.04 -7.39
C VAL A 52 -6.27 3.33 -6.09
N THR A 53 -6.29 2.39 -5.14
CA THR A 53 -5.50 2.50 -3.90
C THR A 53 -4.01 2.59 -4.21
N GLY A 54 -3.48 1.73 -5.09
CA GLY A 54 -2.09 1.76 -5.50
C GLY A 54 -1.69 3.09 -6.15
N LEU A 55 -2.56 3.67 -6.98
CA LEU A 55 -2.38 5.03 -7.53
C LEU A 55 -2.43 6.12 -6.45
N GLY A 56 -3.31 5.95 -5.46
CA GLY A 56 -3.45 6.84 -4.31
C GLY A 56 -2.17 6.97 -3.49
N PHE A 57 -1.33 5.93 -3.45
CA PHE A 57 0.00 6.03 -2.84
C PHE A 57 1.09 6.40 -3.87
N SER A 58 1.06 5.87 -5.09
CA SER A 58 2.15 6.09 -6.04
C SER A 58 2.23 7.53 -6.55
N LEU A 59 1.10 8.18 -6.87
CA LEU A 59 1.10 9.53 -7.44
C LEU A 59 1.51 10.61 -6.43
N PRO A 60 1.00 10.62 -5.17
CA PRO A 60 1.42 11.60 -4.18
C PRO A 60 2.89 11.48 -3.80
N SER A 61 3.55 10.34 -4.05
CA SER A 61 5.00 10.20 -3.84
C SER A 61 5.84 11.22 -4.63
N LEU A 62 5.27 11.84 -5.67
CA LEU A 62 5.91 12.93 -6.41
C LEU A 62 6.25 14.13 -5.51
N ILE A 63 5.54 14.33 -4.40
CA ILE A 63 5.82 15.39 -3.41
C ILE A 63 7.23 15.27 -2.83
N TYR A 64 7.81 14.05 -2.79
CA TYR A 64 9.18 13.86 -2.29
C TYR A 64 10.23 14.54 -3.15
N ALA A 65 9.93 14.88 -4.42
CA ALA A 65 10.81 15.64 -5.29
C ALA A 65 10.80 17.16 -5.01
N CYS A 66 9.88 17.67 -4.18
CA CYS A 66 9.79 19.08 -3.88
C CYS A 66 10.77 19.48 -2.77
N GLU A 67 11.97 19.93 -3.13
CA GLU A 67 13.03 20.27 -2.17
C GLU A 67 12.67 21.37 -1.15
N GLY A 68 11.70 22.24 -1.48
CA GLY A 68 11.28 23.36 -0.63
C GLY A 68 10.43 23.00 0.60
N LEU A 69 10.03 21.73 0.78
CA LEU A 69 9.21 21.31 1.92
C LEU A 69 10.01 20.47 2.91
N PRO A 70 9.79 20.57 4.23
CA PRO A 70 10.37 19.64 5.20
C PRO A 70 9.94 18.19 4.91
N PHE A 71 10.82 17.22 5.18
CA PHE A 71 10.53 15.81 4.94
C PHE A 71 9.24 15.34 5.63
N VAL A 72 9.00 15.77 6.87
CA VAL A 72 7.78 15.43 7.63
C VAL A 72 6.52 15.92 6.91
N VAL A 73 6.56 17.11 6.30
CA VAL A 73 5.42 17.67 5.55
C VAL A 73 5.17 16.86 4.28
N ARG A 74 6.23 16.50 3.53
CA ARG A 74 6.13 15.65 2.33
C ARG A 74 5.50 14.29 2.68
N MET A 75 5.97 13.68 3.76
CA MET A 75 5.46 12.42 4.26
C MET A 75 3.98 12.54 4.68
N ALA A 76 3.62 13.58 5.43
CA ALA A 76 2.24 13.80 5.85
C ALA A 76 1.29 13.96 4.65
N VAL A 77 1.67 14.77 3.66
CA VAL A 77 0.87 14.95 2.43
C VAL A 77 0.69 13.63 1.69
N HIS A 78 1.78 12.86 1.51
CA HIS A 78 1.71 11.55 0.86
C HIS A 78 0.78 10.58 1.59
N LEU A 79 0.91 10.48 2.91
CA LEU A 79 0.11 9.57 3.74
C LEU A 79 -1.37 9.99 3.77
N VAL A 80 -1.67 11.28 3.95
CA VAL A 80 -3.05 11.77 3.99
C VAL A 80 -3.78 11.48 2.68
N ILE A 81 -3.13 11.75 1.53
CA ILE A 81 -3.74 11.47 0.23
C ILE A 81 -3.89 9.96 0.02
N GLY A 82 -2.84 9.19 0.30
CA GLY A 82 -2.87 7.72 0.16
C GLY A 82 -3.95 7.06 0.99
N PHE A 83 -4.03 7.39 2.29
CA PHE A 83 -5.07 6.87 3.18
C PHE A 83 -6.47 7.39 2.83
N GLY A 84 -6.59 8.64 2.37
CA GLY A 84 -7.87 9.18 1.91
C GLY A 84 -8.42 8.39 0.72
N VAL A 85 -7.58 8.11 -0.28
CA VAL A 85 -7.95 7.27 -1.44
C VAL A 85 -8.25 5.84 -1.02
N TYR A 86 -7.42 5.26 -0.14
CA TYR A 86 -7.64 3.91 0.39
C TYR A 86 -9.00 3.79 1.10
N LEU A 87 -9.35 4.73 1.98
CA LEU A 87 -10.62 4.71 2.70
C LEU A 87 -11.80 4.82 1.72
N ALA A 88 -11.74 5.76 0.78
CA ALA A 88 -12.78 5.91 -0.25
C ALA A 88 -12.95 4.63 -1.10
N ALA A 89 -11.83 4.04 -1.54
CA ALA A 89 -11.83 2.79 -2.29
C ALA A 89 -12.37 1.61 -1.44
N SER A 90 -12.04 1.56 -0.15
CA SER A 90 -12.49 0.52 0.79
C SER A 90 -13.99 0.58 1.01
N PHE A 91 -14.56 1.79 1.16
CA PHE A 91 -16.01 1.98 1.26
C PHE A 91 -16.71 1.57 -0.03
N TRP A 92 -16.23 2.04 -1.18
CA TRP A 92 -16.83 1.71 -2.47
C TRP A 92 -16.75 0.22 -2.81
N ALA A 93 -15.64 -0.43 -2.47
CA ALA A 93 -15.48 -1.87 -2.68
C ALA A 93 -16.28 -2.71 -1.69
N GLY A 94 -16.67 -2.16 -0.53
CA GLY A 94 -17.32 -2.89 0.54
C GLY A 94 -16.34 -3.76 1.34
N TRP A 95 -15.06 -3.37 1.43
CA TRP A 95 -14.06 -4.09 2.24
C TRP A 95 -14.32 -3.98 3.73
N ILE A 96 -14.92 -2.87 4.16
CA ILE A 96 -15.21 -2.60 5.56
C ILE A 96 -16.46 -3.39 5.95
N PRO A 97 -16.38 -4.36 6.89
CA PRO A 97 -17.47 -5.26 7.22
C PRO A 97 -18.48 -4.60 8.17
N LEU A 98 -19.13 -3.51 7.74
CA LEU A 98 -20.04 -2.69 8.56
C LEU A 98 -21.23 -3.51 9.12
N ALA A 99 -21.72 -4.49 8.35
CA ALA A 99 -22.83 -5.35 8.74
C ALA A 99 -22.45 -6.44 9.78
N ALA A 100 -21.16 -6.74 9.93
CA ALA A 100 -20.67 -7.79 10.84
C ALA A 100 -20.42 -7.28 12.28
N GLY A 101 -20.77 -6.02 12.55
CA GLY A 101 -20.67 -5.40 13.87
C GLY A 101 -19.30 -4.76 14.19
N PRO A 102 -19.20 -4.05 15.32
CA PRO A 102 -18.03 -3.21 15.64
C PRO A 102 -16.71 -3.99 15.72
N GLY A 103 -16.75 -5.23 16.23
CA GLY A 103 -15.55 -6.08 16.35
C GLY A 103 -14.91 -6.40 15.00
N ALA A 104 -15.72 -6.68 13.96
CA ALA A 104 -15.22 -6.95 12.62
C ALA A 104 -14.60 -5.70 11.98
N VAL A 105 -15.19 -4.53 12.20
CA VAL A 105 -14.66 -3.24 11.73
C VAL A 105 -13.31 -2.93 12.39
N ILE A 106 -13.20 -3.12 13.71
CA ILE A 106 -11.92 -2.96 14.43
C ILE A 106 -10.88 -3.95 13.90
N GLY A 107 -11.27 -5.22 13.71
CA GLY A 107 -10.40 -6.25 13.14
C GLY A 107 -9.86 -5.89 11.75
N PHE A 108 -10.70 -5.32 10.88
CA PHE A 108 -10.30 -4.83 9.56
C PHE A 108 -9.20 -3.77 9.66
N PHE A 109 -9.39 -2.74 10.49
CA PHE A 109 -8.39 -1.69 10.66
C PHE A 109 -7.10 -2.18 11.32
N LEU A 110 -7.19 -3.13 12.25
CA LEU A 110 -6.00 -3.79 12.84
C LEU A 110 -5.22 -4.58 11.78
N ALA A 111 -5.91 -5.35 10.94
CA ALA A 111 -5.28 -6.08 9.85
C ALA A 111 -4.60 -5.12 8.84
N ALA A 112 -5.29 -4.03 8.47
CA ALA A 112 -4.72 -2.99 7.61
C ALA A 112 -3.47 -2.34 8.25
N ALA A 113 -3.51 -2.05 9.55
CA ALA A 113 -2.37 -1.49 10.28
C ALA A 113 -1.18 -2.47 10.30
N VAL A 114 -1.41 -3.77 10.48
CA VAL A 114 -0.36 -4.80 10.39
C VAL A 114 0.28 -4.82 9.01
N VAL A 115 -0.51 -4.77 7.93
CA VAL A 115 0.03 -4.72 6.56
C VAL A 115 0.87 -3.47 6.34
N VAL A 116 0.39 -2.30 6.77
CA VAL A 116 1.14 -1.04 6.65
C VAL A 116 2.45 -1.10 7.44
N LEU A 117 2.43 -1.62 8.67
CA LEU A 117 3.62 -1.79 9.50
C LEU A 117 4.61 -2.77 8.86
N ALA A 118 4.14 -3.86 8.26
CA ALA A 118 4.97 -4.84 7.55
C ALA A 118 5.66 -4.20 6.34
N ILE A 119 4.93 -3.44 5.52
CA ILE A 119 5.49 -2.72 4.36
C ILE A 119 6.53 -1.71 4.86
N TRP A 120 6.19 -0.89 5.86
CA TRP A 120 7.10 0.10 6.43
C TRP A 120 8.38 -0.54 6.98
N LEU A 121 8.25 -1.63 7.75
CA LEU A 121 9.39 -2.33 8.33
C LEU A 121 10.31 -2.89 7.24
N GLY A 122 9.74 -3.44 6.17
CA GLY A 122 10.50 -3.90 5.01
C GLY A 122 11.36 -2.78 4.39
N PHE A 123 10.75 -1.62 4.13
CA PHE A 123 11.48 -0.45 3.62
C PHE A 123 12.51 0.08 4.63
N PHE A 124 12.17 0.13 5.92
CA PHE A 124 13.08 0.58 6.96
C PHE A 124 14.34 -0.30 7.03
N LEU A 125 14.19 -1.62 7.04
CA LEU A 125 15.32 -2.56 7.08
C LEU A 125 16.19 -2.44 5.84
N TYR A 126 15.57 -2.34 4.65
CA TYR A 126 16.29 -2.16 3.39
C TYR A 126 17.13 -0.87 3.41
N HIS A 127 16.52 0.28 3.74
CA HIS A 127 17.23 1.56 3.75
C HIS A 127 18.28 1.64 4.87
N ARG A 128 18.04 1.00 6.01
CA ARG A 128 19.04 0.89 7.07
C ARG A 128 20.27 0.10 6.63
N ALA A 129 20.07 -1.01 5.92
CA ALA A 129 21.16 -1.82 5.37
C ALA A 129 21.92 -1.07 4.26
N GLU A 130 21.21 -0.36 3.39
CA GLU A 130 21.80 0.48 2.35
C GLU A 130 22.65 1.62 2.94
N ALA A 131 22.13 2.33 3.95
CA ALA A 131 22.87 3.38 4.65
C ALA A 131 24.16 2.84 5.30
N ARG A 132 24.10 1.65 5.91
CA ARG A 132 25.28 0.98 6.48
C ARG A 132 26.33 0.68 5.40
N ARG A 133 25.92 0.10 4.28
CA ARG A 133 26.80 -0.23 3.15
C ARG A 133 27.47 1.01 2.55
N ILE A 134 26.75 2.13 2.47
CA ILE A 134 27.31 3.41 2.00
C ILE A 134 28.37 3.92 2.99
N ASN A 135 28.08 3.89 4.29
CA ASN A 135 29.01 4.33 5.32
C ASN A 135 30.30 3.49 5.35
N GLU A 136 30.19 2.17 5.20
CA GLU A 136 31.35 1.26 5.11
C GLU A 136 32.25 1.64 3.90
N LYS A 137 31.67 1.85 2.72
CA LYS A 137 32.41 2.29 1.53
C LYS A 137 33.06 3.67 1.67
N ILE A 138 32.47 4.57 2.46
CA ILE A 138 33.07 5.89 2.73
C ILE A 138 34.28 5.74 3.64
N GLN A 139 34.22 4.84 4.64
CA GLN A 139 35.35 4.55 5.53
C GLN A 139 36.50 3.89 4.78
N GLU A 140 36.22 2.90 3.91
CA GLU A 140 37.22 2.25 3.05
C GLU A 140 37.94 3.21 2.08
N ARG A 141 37.30 4.32 1.69
CA ARG A 141 37.93 5.35 0.83
C ARG A 141 38.68 6.42 1.62
N ARG A 142 38.50 6.49 2.93
CA ARG A 142 39.11 7.48 3.82
C ARG A 142 40.29 6.91 4.64
N GLY A 143 40.33 5.59 4.83
CA GLY A 143 41.51 4.86 5.33
C GLY A 143 42.43 4.46 4.20
#